data_AF-A0A1W2CRP6-F1
#
_entry.id   AF-A0A1W2CRP6-F1
#
_cell.length_a   1.000
_cell.length_b   1.000
_cell.length_c   1.000
_cell.angle_alpha   90.00
_cell.angle_beta   90.00
_cell.angle_gamma   90.00
#
_symmetry.space_group_name_H-M   'P 1'
#
loop_
_entity.id
_entity.type
_entity.pdbx_description
1 polymer ?
#
loop_
_entity_poly.entity_id
_entity_poly.type
_entity_poly.pdbx_seq_one_letter_code
_entity_poly.pdbx_strand_id
1 'polypeptide(L)'
;MPKIHVTSPFADEHTTPVGPPPSTPTLAAGAALATALTATASWVAAAVVITLRRDELRAWVVGPDTTSTTYMLISSLLGLGVLALLVGIVTTGWWLIALRGVGEWANPGFFHRRASWWGFAGWVVPIVNLWFPYQVVADASRAVGSRVGSYWPWWIAWLLMGAGSVLDSSGDVLVEPGDIDRWALSLQVNAAIAVVALVLWWRIVRAATAAAQQAVRVTS
;
A
#
# COMPACT_ATOMS: atom_id res chain seq x y z
N MET A 1 23.98 -32.04 41.10
CA MET A 1 23.93 -32.50 39.69
C MET A 1 24.59 -31.44 38.81
N PRO A 2 25.70 -31.74 38.12
CA PRO A 2 26.35 -30.79 37.23
C PRO A 2 25.51 -30.59 35.95
N LYS A 3 25.23 -29.34 35.59
CA LYS A 3 24.59 -28.98 34.32
C LYS A 3 25.60 -29.18 33.20
N ILE A 4 25.40 -30.20 32.37
CA ILE A 4 26.15 -30.38 31.12
C ILE A 4 25.61 -29.33 30.14
N HIS A 5 26.40 -28.30 29.86
CA HIS A 5 26.15 -27.41 28.73
C HIS A 5 26.56 -28.14 27.45
N VAL A 6 25.56 -28.68 26.73
CA VAL A 6 25.75 -29.16 25.37
C VAL A 6 25.78 -27.92 24.47
N THR A 7 26.94 -27.30 24.31
CA THR A 7 27.18 -26.37 23.21
C THR A 7 27.28 -27.19 21.94
N SER A 8 26.17 -27.29 21.20
CA SER A 8 26.20 -27.85 19.86
C SER A 8 27.20 -27.05 19.02
N PRO A 9 28.19 -27.67 18.37
CA PRO A 9 29.11 -26.99 17.46
C PRO A 9 28.42 -26.38 16.23
N PHE A 10 27.12 -26.63 16.06
CA PHE A 10 26.27 -26.11 14.99
C PHE A 10 25.33 -24.98 15.44
N ALA A 11 25.41 -24.51 16.69
CA ALA A 11 24.48 -23.49 17.20
C ALA A 11 24.71 -22.08 16.62
N ASP A 12 25.92 -21.79 16.12
CA ASP A 12 26.33 -20.46 15.64
C ASP A 12 26.72 -20.45 14.15
N GLU A 13 26.15 -21.35 13.35
CA GLU A 13 26.26 -21.19 11.89
C GLU A 13 25.23 -20.14 11.45
N HIS A 14 25.58 -18.87 11.64
CA HIS A 14 25.02 -17.81 10.81
C HIS A 14 25.33 -18.19 9.37
N THR A 15 24.36 -18.82 8.69
CA THR A 15 24.49 -19.26 7.30
C THR A 15 24.98 -18.07 6.50
N THR A 16 26.24 -18.12 6.08
CA THR A 16 26.86 -17.04 5.33
C THR A 16 26.09 -16.86 4.02
N PRO A 17 25.82 -15.62 3.60
CA PRO A 17 25.09 -15.36 2.37
C PRO A 17 25.77 -16.06 1.18
N VAL A 18 25.02 -16.88 0.45
CA VAL A 18 25.55 -17.67 -0.66
C VAL A 18 25.32 -16.90 -1.97
N GLY A 19 26.41 -16.49 -2.63
CA GLY A 19 26.37 -15.83 -3.94
C GLY A 19 26.46 -14.29 -3.88
N PRO A 20 26.56 -13.63 -5.06
CA PRO A 20 26.71 -12.18 -5.13
C PRO A 20 25.48 -11.45 -4.54
N PRO A 21 25.68 -10.29 -3.90
CA PRO A 21 24.59 -9.55 -3.29
C PRO A 21 23.54 -9.14 -4.35
N PRO A 22 22.24 -9.38 -4.09
CA PRO A 22 21.18 -8.93 -4.98
C PRO A 22 21.09 -7.39 -4.99
N SER A 23 20.56 -6.85 -6.09
CA SER A 23 20.34 -5.41 -6.23
C SER A 23 19.28 -4.91 -5.25
N THR A 24 19.58 -3.82 -4.57
CA THR A 24 18.62 -3.21 -3.63
C THR A 24 17.46 -2.54 -4.39
N PRO A 25 16.19 -2.73 -3.97
CA PRO A 25 15.04 -2.28 -4.74
C PRO A 25 14.71 -0.79 -4.55
N THR A 26 15.68 0.10 -4.69
CA THR A 26 15.53 1.54 -4.45
C THR A 26 14.61 2.24 -5.45
N LEU A 27 14.76 1.91 -6.74
CA LEU A 27 13.90 2.46 -7.81
C LEU A 27 12.46 1.97 -7.66
N ALA A 28 12.26 0.68 -7.41
CA ALA A 28 10.93 0.11 -7.19
C ALA A 28 10.26 0.67 -5.92
N ALA A 29 11.02 0.85 -4.84
CA ALA A 29 10.53 1.53 -3.63
C ALA A 29 10.12 2.98 -3.91
N GLY A 30 10.96 3.74 -4.63
CA GLY A 30 10.66 5.11 -5.04
C GLY A 30 9.40 5.20 -5.89
N ALA A 31 9.25 4.29 -6.86
CA ALA A 31 8.06 4.21 -7.70
C ALA A 31 6.80 3.86 -6.90
N ALA A 32 6.86 2.90 -5.98
CA ALA A 32 5.74 2.52 -5.11
C ALA A 32 5.28 3.68 -4.19
N LEU A 33 6.24 4.49 -3.71
CA LEU A 33 5.93 5.69 -2.94
C LEU A 33 5.35 6.81 -3.80
N ALA A 34 5.89 7.02 -5.00
CA ALA A 34 5.39 8.02 -5.93
C ALA A 34 3.94 7.71 -6.33
N THR A 35 3.63 6.46 -6.68
CA THR A 35 2.25 6.06 -7.02
C THR A 35 1.29 6.20 -5.84
N ALA A 36 1.73 5.84 -4.62
CA ALA A 36 0.90 6.01 -3.43
C ALA A 36 0.62 7.50 -3.13
N LEU A 37 1.64 8.35 -3.31
CA LEU A 37 1.49 9.81 -3.17
C LEU A 37 0.54 10.38 -4.22
N THR A 38 0.69 9.99 -5.49
CA THR A 38 -0.20 10.45 -6.58
C THR A 38 -1.64 10.03 -6.34
N ALA A 39 -1.88 8.77 -5.92
CA ALA A 39 -3.22 8.29 -5.61
C ALA A 39 -3.85 9.10 -4.45
N THR A 40 -3.10 9.31 -3.37
CA THR A 40 -3.56 10.07 -2.20
C THR A 40 -3.83 11.53 -2.56
N ALA A 41 -2.93 12.18 -3.30
CA ALA A 41 -3.09 13.56 -3.74
C ALA A 41 -4.32 13.73 -4.63
N SER A 42 -4.61 12.75 -5.48
CA SER A 42 -5.78 12.76 -6.35
C SER A 42 -7.09 12.69 -5.57
N TRP A 43 -7.17 11.83 -4.54
CA TRP A 43 -8.34 11.77 -3.65
C TRP A 43 -8.49 13.01 -2.78
N VAL A 44 -7.40 13.55 -2.24
CA VAL A 44 -7.44 14.80 -1.48
C VAL A 44 -7.90 15.95 -2.36
N ALA A 45 -7.39 16.04 -3.60
CA ALA A 45 -7.84 17.06 -4.56
C ALA A 45 -9.33 16.90 -4.89
N ALA A 46 -9.82 15.68 -5.13
CA ALA A 46 -11.23 15.42 -5.36
C ALA A 46 -12.10 15.84 -4.16
N ALA A 47 -11.67 15.51 -2.93
CA ALA A 47 -12.34 15.91 -1.70
C ALA A 47 -12.36 17.44 -1.49
N VAL A 48 -11.27 18.13 -1.85
CA VAL A 48 -11.22 19.60 -1.80
C VAL A 48 -12.18 20.20 -2.84
N VAL A 49 -12.17 19.71 -4.08
CA VAL A 49 -13.04 20.21 -5.15
C VAL A 49 -14.51 20.05 -4.78
N ILE A 50 -14.94 18.86 -4.33
CA ILE A 50 -16.35 18.66 -3.93
C ILE A 50 -16.76 19.53 -2.75
N THR A 51 -15.83 19.83 -1.83
CA THR A 51 -16.09 20.70 -0.68
C THR A 51 -16.27 22.16 -1.10
N LEU A 52 -15.42 22.65 -2.01
CA LEU A 52 -15.44 24.04 -2.47
C LEU A 52 -16.53 24.33 -3.50
N ARG A 53 -16.92 23.33 -4.30
CA ARG A 53 -17.84 23.45 -5.43
C ARG A 53 -19.16 22.73 -5.18
N ARG A 54 -19.54 22.56 -3.91
CA ARG A 54 -20.70 21.77 -3.48
C ARG A 54 -22.01 22.35 -4.01
N ASP A 55 -22.18 23.66 -3.95
CA ASP A 55 -23.41 24.33 -4.39
C ASP A 55 -23.59 24.24 -5.92
N GLU A 56 -22.50 24.29 -6.68
CA GLU A 56 -22.52 24.06 -8.13
C GLU A 56 -22.99 22.62 -8.46
N LEU A 57 -22.54 21.62 -7.70
CA LEU A 57 -22.96 20.23 -7.87
C LEU A 57 -24.43 20.02 -7.51
N ARG A 58 -24.91 20.65 -6.43
CA ARG A 58 -26.34 20.60 -6.05
C ARG A 58 -27.22 21.23 -7.12
N ALA A 59 -26.82 22.39 -7.66
CA ALA A 59 -27.53 23.05 -8.75
C ALA A 59 -27.55 22.19 -10.03
N TRP A 60 -26.45 21.47 -10.31
CA TRP A 60 -26.38 20.55 -11.44
C TRP A 60 -27.36 19.37 -11.32
N VAL A 61 -27.49 18.76 -10.13
CA VAL A 61 -28.43 17.64 -9.90
C VAL A 61 -29.90 18.04 -10.14
N VAL A 62 -30.26 19.30 -9.88
CA VAL A 62 -31.63 19.83 -10.04
C VAL A 62 -31.87 20.44 -11.44
N GLY A 63 -30.80 20.80 -12.14
CA GLY A 63 -30.87 21.59 -13.38
C GLY A 63 -31.27 20.78 -14.62
N PRO A 64 -31.92 21.41 -15.62
CA PRO A 64 -32.37 20.74 -16.84
C PRO A 64 -31.27 20.48 -17.89
N ASP A 65 -30.02 20.93 -17.68
CA ASP A 65 -28.96 20.91 -18.71
C ASP A 65 -27.71 20.10 -18.35
N THR A 66 -27.18 19.51 -19.42
CA THR A 66 -26.18 18.46 -19.51
C THR A 66 -24.74 18.89 -19.19
N THR A 67 -24.04 18.02 -18.45
CA THR A 67 -22.58 18.01 -18.17
C THR A 67 -22.06 19.07 -17.18
N SER A 68 -21.68 18.61 -15.97
CA SER A 68 -21.00 19.45 -14.98
C SER A 68 -19.47 19.35 -15.12
N THR A 69 -18.81 20.48 -15.38
CA THR A 69 -17.34 20.59 -15.38
C THR A 69 -16.74 20.17 -14.04
N THR A 70 -17.40 20.52 -12.93
CA THR A 70 -16.98 20.14 -11.57
C THR A 70 -17.06 18.62 -11.39
N TYR A 71 -18.14 17.99 -11.85
CA TYR A 71 -18.25 16.52 -11.83
C TYR A 71 -17.20 15.84 -12.71
N MET A 72 -16.95 16.36 -13.93
CA MET A 72 -15.90 15.84 -14.81
C MET A 72 -14.51 15.96 -14.19
N LEU A 73 -14.21 17.08 -13.53
CA LEU A 73 -12.95 17.30 -12.83
C LEU A 73 -12.76 16.31 -11.69
N ILE A 74 -13.78 16.15 -10.82
CA ILE A 74 -13.75 15.16 -9.73
C ILE A 74 -13.53 13.77 -10.31
N SER A 75 -14.32 13.37 -11.32
CA SER A 75 -14.21 12.07 -11.97
C SER A 75 -12.82 11.83 -12.58
N SER A 76 -12.22 12.85 -13.19
CA SER A 76 -10.87 12.78 -13.75
C SER A 76 -9.80 12.61 -12.66
N LEU A 77 -9.93 13.32 -11.54
CA LEU A 77 -9.05 13.17 -10.38
C LEU A 77 -9.17 11.77 -9.77
N LEU A 78 -10.40 11.27 -9.57
CA LEU A 78 -10.61 9.90 -9.09
C LEU A 78 -10.04 8.87 -10.06
N GLY A 79 -10.23 9.05 -11.37
CA GLY A 79 -9.67 8.19 -12.41
C GLY A 79 -8.14 8.19 -12.40
N LEU A 80 -7.49 9.34 -12.23
CA LEU A 80 -6.04 9.43 -12.04
C LEU A 80 -5.59 8.67 -10.79
N GLY A 81 -6.35 8.77 -9.70
CA GLY A 81 -6.10 8.03 -8.47
C GLY A 81 -6.14 6.51 -8.68
N VAL A 82 -7.15 6.02 -9.41
CA VAL A 82 -7.28 4.60 -9.77
C VAL A 82 -6.11 4.14 -10.66
N LEU A 83 -5.75 4.92 -11.68
CA LEU A 83 -4.59 4.60 -12.53
C LEU A 83 -3.30 4.54 -11.71
N ALA A 84 -3.10 5.50 -10.80
CA ALA A 84 -1.95 5.49 -9.90
C ALA A 84 -1.94 4.25 -8.98
N LEU A 85 -3.10 3.80 -8.47
CA LEU A 85 -3.20 2.55 -7.69
C LEU A 85 -2.84 1.33 -8.54
N LEU A 86 -3.31 1.23 -9.79
CA LEU A 86 -2.98 0.11 -10.67
C LEU A 86 -1.47 0.03 -10.96
N VAL A 87 -0.84 1.16 -11.29
CA VAL A 87 0.62 1.22 -11.43
C VAL A 87 1.31 0.90 -10.09
N GLY A 88 0.73 1.37 -8.98
CA GLY A 88 1.20 1.11 -7.63
C GLY A 88 1.21 -0.37 -7.23
N ILE A 89 0.22 -1.15 -7.66
CA ILE A 89 0.20 -2.60 -7.47
C ILE A 89 1.40 -3.24 -8.16
N VAL A 90 1.71 -2.81 -9.38
CA VAL A 90 2.83 -3.35 -10.16
C VAL A 90 4.17 -2.97 -9.53
N THR A 91 4.38 -1.70 -9.18
CA THR A 91 5.64 -1.23 -8.58
C THR A 91 5.85 -1.80 -7.19
N THR A 92 4.78 -1.96 -6.40
CA THR A 92 4.80 -2.60 -5.09
C THR A 92 5.10 -4.09 -5.19
N GLY A 93 4.49 -4.81 -6.13
CA GLY A 93 4.78 -6.23 -6.36
C GLY A 93 6.24 -6.46 -6.75
N TRP A 94 6.79 -5.63 -7.63
CA TRP A 94 8.20 -5.67 -8.01
C TRP A 94 9.12 -5.39 -6.81
N TRP A 95 8.79 -4.35 -6.04
CA TRP A 95 9.51 -4.00 -4.82
C TRP A 95 9.51 -5.17 -3.81
N LEU A 96 8.38 -5.83 -3.60
CA LEU A 96 8.26 -6.97 -2.67
C LEU A 96 9.07 -8.19 -3.11
N ILE A 97 9.08 -8.51 -4.40
CA ILE A 97 9.88 -9.64 -4.93
C ILE A 97 11.37 -9.37 -4.75
N ALA A 98 11.82 -8.17 -5.07
CA ALA A 98 13.21 -7.80 -4.91
C ALA A 98 13.61 -7.70 -3.43
N LEU A 99 12.73 -7.18 -2.57
CA LEU A 99 12.95 -7.13 -1.12
C LEU A 99 13.08 -8.54 -0.52
N ARG A 100 12.23 -9.46 -0.97
CA ARG A 100 12.32 -10.88 -0.63
C ARG A 100 13.65 -11.49 -1.06
N GLY A 101 14.12 -11.23 -2.27
CA GLY A 101 15.41 -11.73 -2.75
C GLY A 101 16.58 -11.28 -1.87
N VAL A 102 16.57 -10.03 -1.40
CA VAL A 102 17.54 -9.54 -0.41
C VAL A 102 17.38 -10.27 0.93
N GLY A 103 16.15 -10.50 1.38
CA GLY A 103 15.86 -11.21 2.62
C GLY A 103 16.30 -12.68 2.60
N GLU A 104 16.07 -13.40 1.50
CA GLU A 104 16.50 -14.79 1.32
C GLU A 104 18.03 -14.90 1.26
N TRP A 105 18.71 -13.90 0.70
CA TRP A 105 20.18 -13.86 0.69
C TRP A 105 20.77 -13.50 2.06
N ALA A 106 20.22 -12.48 2.73
CA ALA A 106 20.72 -11.99 4.02
C ALA A 106 20.33 -12.89 5.20
N ASN A 107 19.20 -13.60 5.10
CA ASN A 107 18.70 -14.52 6.10
C ASN A 107 18.10 -15.78 5.44
N PRO A 108 18.94 -16.72 4.98
CA PRO A 108 18.50 -17.95 4.31
C PRO A 108 17.55 -18.82 5.15
N GLY A 109 17.62 -18.72 6.49
CA GLY A 109 16.74 -19.44 7.40
C GLY A 109 15.35 -18.83 7.58
N PHE A 110 15.05 -17.68 6.98
CA PHE A 110 13.76 -17.03 7.16
C PHE A 110 12.63 -17.73 6.39
N PHE A 111 11.66 -18.26 7.13
CA PHE A 111 10.48 -18.88 6.54
C PHE A 111 9.49 -17.83 6.03
N HIS A 112 9.25 -17.83 4.72
CA HIS A 112 8.21 -17.03 4.10
C HIS A 112 6.92 -17.84 3.94
N ARG A 113 5.78 -17.30 4.39
CA ARG A 113 4.49 -18.04 4.37
C ARG A 113 3.91 -18.27 2.97
N ARG A 114 4.35 -17.49 1.99
CA ARG A 114 3.80 -17.45 0.63
C ARG A 114 4.92 -17.42 -0.40
N ALA A 115 4.63 -17.89 -1.62
CA ALA A 115 5.53 -17.77 -2.76
C ALA A 115 5.68 -16.31 -3.22
N SER A 116 6.76 -15.99 -3.92
CA SER A 116 7.11 -14.62 -4.36
C SER A 116 6.05 -13.98 -5.27
N TRP A 117 5.41 -14.76 -6.14
CA TRP A 117 4.39 -14.27 -7.09
C TRP A 117 3.13 -13.72 -6.40
N TRP A 118 2.87 -14.10 -5.14
CA TRP A 118 1.80 -13.50 -4.34
C TRP A 118 2.01 -12.02 -4.03
N GLY A 119 3.23 -11.50 -4.27
CA GLY A 119 3.49 -10.05 -4.26
C GLY A 119 2.66 -9.25 -5.26
N PHE A 120 2.20 -9.88 -6.36
CA PHE A 120 1.25 -9.28 -7.30
C PHE A 120 -0.16 -9.83 -7.12
N ALA A 121 -0.30 -11.15 -7.12
CA ALA A 121 -1.62 -11.78 -7.10
C ALA A 121 -2.42 -11.49 -5.82
N GLY A 122 -1.74 -11.23 -4.72
CA GLY A 122 -2.36 -10.84 -3.46
C GLY A 122 -3.21 -9.57 -3.56
N TRP A 123 -2.89 -8.67 -4.48
CA TRP A 123 -3.60 -7.39 -4.66
C TRP A 123 -4.74 -7.46 -5.66
N VAL A 124 -4.71 -8.44 -6.58
CA VAL A 124 -5.67 -8.54 -7.70
C VAL A 124 -6.81 -9.48 -7.37
N VAL A 125 -6.53 -10.58 -6.65
CA VAL A 125 -7.53 -11.60 -6.36
C VAL A 125 -8.39 -11.13 -5.16
N PRO A 126 -9.70 -10.88 -5.32
CA PRO A 126 -10.49 -10.18 -4.31
C PRO A 126 -10.53 -10.86 -2.94
N ILE A 127 -10.70 -12.18 -2.92
CA ILE A 127 -10.82 -12.96 -1.67
C ILE A 127 -9.50 -12.90 -0.89
N VAL A 128 -8.37 -13.11 -1.56
CA VAL A 128 -7.06 -13.16 -0.90
C VAL A 128 -6.56 -11.75 -0.54
N ASN A 129 -7.01 -10.72 -1.24
CA ASN A 129 -6.69 -9.32 -0.97
C ASN A 129 -7.14 -8.87 0.43
N LEU A 130 -7.95 -9.65 1.13
CA LEU A 130 -8.33 -9.39 2.53
C LEU A 130 -7.23 -9.70 3.55
N TRP A 131 -6.21 -10.50 3.21
CA TRP A 131 -5.12 -10.81 4.15
C TRP A 131 -3.75 -11.13 3.53
N PHE A 132 -3.66 -11.47 2.24
CA PHE A 132 -2.38 -11.82 1.61
C PHE A 132 -1.41 -10.65 1.50
N PRO A 133 -1.81 -9.44 1.07
CA PRO A 133 -0.87 -8.32 0.99
C PRO A 133 -0.23 -7.99 2.35
N TYR A 134 -1.02 -8.04 3.42
CA TYR A 134 -0.51 -7.94 4.79
C TYR A 134 0.58 -8.97 5.08
N GLN A 135 0.32 -10.25 4.78
CA GLN A 135 1.28 -11.33 5.03
C GLN A 135 2.57 -11.13 4.21
N VAL A 136 2.45 -10.81 2.93
CA VAL A 136 3.60 -10.65 2.04
C VAL A 136 4.46 -9.44 2.43
N VAL A 137 3.85 -8.29 2.72
CA VAL A 137 4.57 -7.09 3.16
C VAL A 137 5.27 -7.33 4.49
N ALA A 138 4.56 -7.92 5.46
CA ALA A 138 5.11 -8.14 6.79
C ALA A 138 6.23 -9.21 6.77
N ASP A 139 6.10 -10.26 5.96
CA ASP A 139 7.14 -11.29 5.82
C ASP A 139 8.38 -10.74 5.11
N ALA A 140 8.22 -10.06 3.97
CA ALA A 140 9.35 -9.48 3.24
C ALA A 140 10.08 -8.40 4.05
N SER A 141 9.35 -7.58 4.81
CA SER A 141 9.91 -6.54 5.69
C SER A 141 10.66 -7.15 6.88
N ARG A 142 10.16 -8.25 7.47
CA ARG A 142 10.86 -8.96 8.55
C ARG A 142 12.07 -9.74 8.06
N ALA A 143 12.03 -10.32 6.86
CA ALA A 143 13.13 -11.06 6.28
C ALA A 143 14.41 -10.21 6.16
N VAL A 144 14.25 -8.93 5.82
CA VAL A 144 15.37 -7.97 5.75
C VAL A 144 15.70 -7.30 7.09
N GLY A 145 15.05 -7.68 8.19
CA GLY A 145 15.31 -7.12 9.52
C GLY A 145 14.75 -5.72 9.76
N SER A 146 13.66 -5.33 9.08
CA SER A 146 13.03 -4.02 9.29
C SER A 146 12.47 -3.85 10.70
N ARG A 147 12.64 -2.66 11.29
CA ARG A 147 12.22 -2.34 12.67
C ARG A 147 10.78 -1.84 12.78
N VAL A 148 9.91 -2.19 11.84
CA VAL A 148 8.49 -1.80 11.90
C VAL A 148 7.78 -2.67 12.94
N GLY A 149 7.28 -2.05 14.01
CA GLY A 149 6.66 -2.79 15.12
C GLY A 149 5.30 -3.42 14.79
N SER A 150 4.47 -2.75 13.96
CA SER A 150 3.16 -3.28 13.57
C SER A 150 2.75 -2.80 12.17
N TYR A 151 2.17 -3.72 11.40
CA TYR A 151 1.62 -3.48 10.06
C TYR A 151 0.09 -3.38 10.08
N TRP A 152 -0.54 -3.67 11.23
CA TRP A 152 -2.00 -3.66 11.38
C TRP A 152 -2.64 -2.30 11.14
N PRO A 153 -2.12 -1.18 11.69
CA PRO A 153 -2.71 0.14 11.44
C PRO A 153 -2.76 0.50 9.95
N TRP A 154 -1.72 0.16 9.21
CA TRP A 154 -1.66 0.37 7.76
C TRP A 154 -2.69 -0.50 7.04
N TRP A 155 -2.77 -1.78 7.42
CA TRP A 155 -3.69 -2.73 6.79
C TRP A 155 -5.16 -2.37 7.04
N ILE A 156 -5.49 -1.96 8.27
CA ILE A 156 -6.84 -1.50 8.62
C ILE A 156 -7.19 -0.24 7.81
N ALA A 157 -6.28 0.72 7.71
CA ALA A 157 -6.50 1.92 6.89
C ALA A 157 -6.75 1.55 5.41
N TRP A 158 -5.98 0.62 4.85
CA TRP A 158 -6.19 0.12 3.49
C TRP A 158 -7.57 -0.55 3.30
N LEU A 159 -7.98 -1.41 4.24
CA LEU A 159 -9.29 -2.07 4.18
C LEU A 159 -10.45 -1.10 4.31
N LEU A 160 -10.36 -0.11 5.21
CA LEU A 160 -11.40 0.91 5.38
C LEU A 160 -11.57 1.76 4.12
N MET A 161 -10.47 2.10 3.46
CA MET A 161 -10.44 2.84 2.20
C MET A 161 -11.06 2.03 1.05
N GLY A 162 -10.75 0.73 0.97
CA GLY A 162 -11.37 -0.19 0.01
C GLY A 162 -12.87 -0.36 0.25
N ALA A 163 -13.29 -0.53 1.51
CA ALA A 163 -14.70 -0.64 1.88
C ALA A 163 -15.49 0.63 1.54
N GLY A 164 -14.95 1.82 1.87
CA GLY A 164 -15.57 3.10 1.52
C GLY A 164 -15.75 3.26 0.01
N SER A 165 -14.73 2.90 -0.78
CA SER A 165 -14.78 2.98 -2.25
C SER A 165 -15.84 2.04 -2.86
N VAL A 166 -16.01 0.84 -2.32
CA VAL A 166 -17.04 -0.12 -2.77
C VAL A 166 -18.43 0.37 -2.40
N LEU A 167 -18.62 0.86 -1.17
CA LEU A 167 -19.91 1.38 -0.71
C LEU A 167 -20.36 2.59 -1.54
N ASP A 168 -19.44 3.48 -1.91
CA ASP A 168 -19.72 4.62 -2.80
C ASP A 168 -20.10 4.19 -4.23
N SER A 169 -19.53 3.10 -4.74
CA SER A 169 -19.76 2.62 -6.10
C SER A 169 -21.07 1.83 -6.27
N SER A 170 -21.69 1.40 -5.16
CA SER A 170 -22.74 0.38 -5.16
C SER A 170 -24.18 0.90 -5.15
N GLY A 171 -24.42 2.20 -4.91
CA GLY A 171 -25.74 2.63 -4.42
C GLY A 171 -26.34 3.90 -5.01
N ASP A 172 -25.61 5.02 -5.01
CA ASP A 172 -26.25 6.31 -5.26
C ASP A 172 -25.90 6.84 -6.65
N VAL A 173 -26.81 6.66 -7.60
CA VAL A 173 -26.93 7.64 -8.69
C VAL A 173 -27.19 8.98 -8.01
N LEU A 174 -26.47 10.03 -8.36
CA LEU A 174 -26.67 11.38 -7.79
C LEU A 174 -28.04 11.93 -8.26
N VAL A 175 -29.12 11.44 -7.67
CA VAL A 175 -30.51 11.75 -8.06
C VAL A 175 -31.05 12.92 -7.25
N GLU A 176 -30.64 13.05 -5.99
CA GLU A 176 -31.10 14.10 -5.09
C GLU A 176 -29.95 15.00 -4.61
N PRO A 177 -30.21 16.28 -4.30
CA PRO A 177 -29.20 17.18 -3.72
C PRO A 177 -28.57 16.66 -2.42
N GLY A 178 -29.32 15.85 -1.65
CA GLY A 178 -28.82 15.20 -0.44
C GLY A 178 -27.74 14.14 -0.70
N ASP A 179 -27.71 13.56 -1.91
CA ASP A 179 -26.71 12.55 -2.29
C ASP A 179 -25.33 13.18 -2.49
N ILE A 180 -25.28 14.44 -2.96
CA ILE A 180 -24.03 15.23 -3.03
C ILE A 180 -23.43 15.39 -1.63
N ASP A 181 -24.26 15.51 -0.60
CA ASP A 181 -23.77 15.71 0.75
C ASP A 181 -23.14 14.45 1.33
N ARG A 182 -23.77 13.30 1.09
CA ARG A 182 -23.25 11.97 1.45
C ARG A 182 -21.97 11.66 0.69
N TRP A 183 -21.96 11.91 -0.62
CA TRP A 183 -20.79 11.71 -1.46
C TRP A 183 -19.61 12.58 -1.02
N ALA A 184 -19.85 13.86 -0.70
CA ALA A 184 -18.82 14.75 -0.17
C ALA A 184 -18.25 14.25 1.16
N LEU A 185 -19.10 13.81 2.08
CA LEU A 185 -18.65 13.25 3.36
C LEU A 185 -17.80 11.99 3.14
N SER A 186 -18.25 11.08 2.26
CA SER A 186 -17.50 9.86 1.97
C SER A 186 -16.13 10.15 1.35
N LEU A 187 -16.06 11.05 0.36
CA LEU A 187 -14.78 11.48 -0.23
C LEU A 187 -13.84 12.13 0.80
N GLN A 188 -14.36 12.96 1.70
CA GLN A 188 -13.57 13.57 2.77
C GLN A 188 -13.01 12.54 3.75
N VAL A 189 -13.85 11.59 4.19
CA VAL A 189 -13.44 10.50 5.08
C VAL A 189 -12.40 9.61 4.40
N ASN A 190 -12.64 9.23 3.15
CA ASN A 190 -11.71 8.40 2.38
C ASN A 190 -10.37 9.11 2.15
N ALA A 191 -10.38 10.42 1.86
CA ALA A 191 -9.16 11.22 1.72
C ALA A 191 -8.36 11.28 3.03
N ALA A 192 -9.02 11.46 4.18
CA ALA A 192 -8.35 11.44 5.48
C ALA A 192 -7.71 10.07 5.77
N ILE A 193 -8.42 8.98 5.51
CA ILE A 193 -7.91 7.61 5.66
C ILE A 193 -6.72 7.37 4.71
N ALA A 194 -6.81 7.84 3.47
CA ALA A 194 -5.74 7.70 2.49
C ALA A 194 -4.45 8.40 2.92
N VAL A 195 -4.54 9.60 3.53
CA VAL A 195 -3.37 10.30 4.08
C VAL A 195 -2.72 9.48 5.21
N VAL A 196 -3.53 8.93 6.13
CA VAL A 196 -3.01 8.05 7.19
C VAL A 196 -2.35 6.80 6.60
N ALA A 197 -3.01 6.15 5.63
CA ALA A 197 -2.48 4.99 4.93
C ALA A 197 -1.15 5.29 4.24
N LEU A 198 -1.03 6.44 3.57
CA LEU A 198 0.20 6.91 2.91
C LEU A 198 1.34 7.08 3.92
N VAL A 199 1.10 7.74 5.05
CA VAL A 199 2.13 7.96 6.07
C VAL A 199 2.64 6.63 6.61
N LEU A 200 1.74 5.69 6.90
CA LEU A 200 2.11 4.37 7.40
C LEU A 200 2.84 3.54 6.34
N TRP A 201 2.36 3.57 5.09
CA TRP A 201 3.01 2.93 3.95
C TRP A 201 4.42 3.48 3.73
N TRP A 202 4.57 4.80 3.77
CA TRP A 202 5.85 5.49 3.63
C TRP A 202 6.86 5.03 4.67
N ARG A 203 6.43 4.90 5.93
CA ARG A 203 7.27 4.38 7.02
C ARG A 203 7.68 2.93 6.77
N ILE A 204 6.76 2.08 6.32
CA ILE A 204 7.03 0.66 6.02
C ILE A 204 8.06 0.54 4.89
N VAL A 205 7.80 1.17 3.74
CA VAL A 205 8.67 1.08 2.57
C VAL A 205 10.05 1.63 2.86
N ARG A 206 10.15 2.79 3.51
CA ARG A 206 11.45 3.38 3.86
C ARG A 206 12.22 2.52 4.85
N ALA A 207 11.57 2.02 5.90
CA ALA A 207 12.24 1.20 6.91
C ALA A 207 12.70 -0.14 6.33
N ALA A 208 11.91 -0.78 5.48
CA ALA A 208 12.28 -2.04 4.84
C ALA A 208 13.37 -1.85 3.78
N THR A 209 13.27 -0.80 2.96
CA THR A 209 14.30 -0.50 1.95
C THR A 209 15.63 -0.12 2.59
N ALA A 210 15.61 0.67 3.67
CA ALA A 210 16.83 0.99 4.42
C ALA A 210 17.46 -0.26 5.06
N ALA A 211 16.65 -1.17 5.60
CA ALA A 211 17.13 -2.43 6.17
C ALA A 211 17.76 -3.33 5.08
N ALA A 212 17.14 -3.41 3.90
CA ALA A 212 17.69 -4.12 2.75
C ALA A 212 19.03 -3.52 2.27
N GLN A 213 19.15 -2.20 2.23
CA GLN A 213 20.40 -1.52 1.90
C GLN A 213 21.49 -1.81 2.93
N GLN A 214 21.15 -1.80 4.22
CA GLN A 214 22.10 -2.11 5.29
C GLN A 214 22.56 -3.56 5.22
N ALA A 215 21.66 -4.50 4.95
CA ALA A 215 21.99 -5.92 4.81
C ALA A 215 23.00 -6.15 3.66
N VAL A 216 22.77 -5.51 2.51
CA VAL A 216 23.70 -5.63 1.36
C VAL A 216 25.06 -4.98 1.65
N ARG A 217 25.11 -3.85 2.37
CA ARG A 217 26.37 -3.14 2.68
C ARG A 217 27.26 -3.84 3.71
N VAL A 218 26.69 -4.57 4.66
CA VAL A 218 27.46 -5.21 5.75
C VAL A 218 28.19 -6.47 5.27
N THR A 219 27.73 -7.06 4.17
CA THR A 219 28.27 -8.33 3.64
C THR A 219 29.16 -8.13 2.40
N SER A 220 29.20 -6.92 1.82
CA SER A 220 30.12 -6.54 0.73
C SER A 220 31.47 -6.06 1.28
#